data_AF-A0A662GA80-F1
#
_entry.id   AF-A0A662GA80-F1
#
_cell.length_a   1.000
_cell.length_b   1.000
_cell.length_c   1.000
_cell.angle_alpha   90.00
_cell.angle_beta   90.00
_cell.angle_gamma   90.00
#
_symmetry.space_group_name_H-M   'P 1'
#
loop_
_entity.id
_entity.type
_entity.pdbx_description
1 polymer ?
#
loop_
_entity_poly.entity_id
_entity_poly.type
_entity_poly.pdbx_seq_one_letter_code
_entity_poly.pdbx_strand_id
1 'polypeptide(L)'
;MIVKMLEERVEGRAVVDLGLRETRVRARGGYVELEGSKLPLDELREIAERGGDYVYFLRGGMLERVAFYVSGRFYKLRWLGEGVAPTLEISGIHMHNIVGTDPWSDALRKVRLARVRRGMVVLDICTGLGYTAIHSARRGAYVVTIEKDPLVLEVAEYNPWSRGLAMLNVTAILGDATDVVREMPSSMFDAAVHDPPRLALAGELYSENFYADLNRVLKRGATLFHYTGAPGKRLGKDVQRGVVRRLERAGFRVVQVLKGYGVVAMKD
;
A
#
# COMPACT_ATOMS: atom_id res chain seq x y z
N MET A 1 -16.03 17.35 12.23
CA MET A 1 -17.30 16.76 12.72
C MET A 1 -17.25 16.51 14.23
N ILE A 2 -16.25 15.79 14.75
CA ILE A 2 -16.08 15.53 16.20
C ILE A 2 -16.09 16.86 16.97
N VAL A 3 -15.17 17.80 16.72
CA VAL A 3 -15.07 19.10 17.44
C VAL A 3 -16.40 19.84 17.62
N LYS A 4 -17.28 19.83 16.61
CA LYS A 4 -18.58 20.51 16.66
C LYS A 4 -19.63 19.76 17.52
N MET A 5 -19.56 18.43 17.60
CA MET A 5 -20.35 17.61 18.53
C MET A 5 -19.82 17.69 19.97
N LEU A 6 -18.56 18.11 20.16
CA LEU A 6 -17.89 18.18 21.48
C LEU A 6 -18.31 19.39 22.33
N GLU A 7 -18.86 20.44 21.73
CA GLU A 7 -19.18 21.69 22.43
C GLU A 7 -20.51 21.64 23.20
N GLU A 8 -21.40 20.72 22.86
CA GLU A 8 -22.78 20.69 23.37
C GLU A 8 -23.03 19.70 24.53
N ARG A 9 -21.99 19.01 25.05
CA ARG A 9 -22.10 17.95 26.10
C ARG A 9 -23.02 16.79 25.71
N VAL A 10 -22.83 16.22 24.53
CA VAL A 10 -23.71 15.20 23.95
C VAL A 10 -22.97 13.86 23.80
N GLU A 11 -23.67 12.75 24.08
CA GLU A 11 -23.26 11.41 23.62
C GLU A 11 -23.49 11.32 22.11
N GLY A 12 -22.44 11.07 21.35
CA GLY A 12 -22.50 11.07 19.89
C GLY A 12 -21.87 9.84 19.27
N ARG A 13 -21.79 9.86 17.93
CA ARG A 13 -20.97 8.92 17.16
C ARG A 13 -19.84 9.66 16.47
N ALA A 14 -18.68 9.04 16.42
CA ALA A 14 -17.53 9.50 15.65
C ALA A 14 -17.10 8.42 14.67
N VAL A 15 -16.77 8.85 13.46
CA VAL A 15 -16.06 8.02 12.48
C VAL A 15 -14.61 7.95 12.91
N VAL A 16 -14.11 6.72 13.07
CA VAL A 16 -12.74 6.43 13.52
C VAL A 16 -12.09 5.44 12.56
N ASP A 17 -10.82 5.10 12.81
CA ASP A 17 -10.03 4.21 11.96
C ASP A 17 -10.04 4.63 10.48
N LEU A 18 -9.91 5.95 10.26
CA LEU A 18 -9.85 6.55 8.92
C LEU A 18 -11.05 6.18 8.03
N GLY A 19 -12.26 6.14 8.61
CA GLY A 19 -13.50 5.90 7.86
C GLY A 19 -13.99 4.45 7.88
N LEU A 20 -13.28 3.53 8.54
CA LEU A 20 -13.63 2.11 8.51
C LEU A 20 -14.72 1.72 9.51
N ARG A 21 -14.96 2.52 10.54
CA ARG A 21 -16.01 2.25 11.53
C ARG A 21 -16.50 3.51 12.23
N GLU A 22 -17.66 3.38 12.85
CA GLU A 22 -18.19 4.34 13.81
C GLU A 22 -18.03 3.81 15.23
N THR A 23 -17.85 4.71 16.19
CA THR A 23 -17.91 4.37 17.61
C THR A 23 -18.59 5.47 18.41
N ARG A 24 -19.05 5.13 19.61
CA ARG A 24 -19.67 6.10 20.51
C ARG A 24 -18.59 6.95 21.16
N VAL A 25 -18.87 8.25 21.25
CA VAL A 25 -18.03 9.22 21.93
C VAL A 25 -18.85 9.99 22.94
N ARG A 26 -18.24 10.35 24.07
CA ARG A 26 -18.88 11.23 25.05
C ARG A 26 -17.97 12.40 25.34
N ALA A 27 -18.50 13.62 25.23
CA ALA A 27 -17.78 14.83 25.61
C ALA A 27 -18.22 15.26 27.01
N ARG A 28 -17.31 15.25 27.99
CA ARG A 28 -17.60 15.72 29.36
C ARG A 28 -16.36 16.32 30.00
N GLY A 29 -16.55 17.45 30.69
CA GLY A 29 -15.53 18.01 31.59
C GLY A 29 -14.19 18.35 30.93
N GLY A 30 -14.19 18.78 29.66
CA GLY A 30 -12.96 19.12 28.92
C GLY A 30 -12.27 17.95 28.23
N TYR A 31 -12.86 16.75 28.24
CA TYR A 31 -12.32 15.57 27.59
C TYR A 31 -13.37 14.86 26.71
N VAL A 32 -12.87 14.05 25.78
CA VAL A 32 -13.63 13.11 24.97
C VAL A 32 -13.29 11.71 25.42
N GLU A 33 -14.30 10.98 25.87
CA GLU A 33 -14.18 9.55 26.11
C GLU A 33 -14.38 8.80 24.79
N LEU A 34 -13.33 8.12 24.35
CA LEU A 34 -13.27 7.29 23.16
C LEU A 34 -12.68 5.94 23.55
N GLU A 35 -13.50 4.89 23.50
CA GLU A 35 -13.07 3.50 23.75
C GLU A 35 -12.30 3.28 25.07
N GLY A 36 -12.78 3.92 26.14
CA GLY A 36 -12.16 3.84 27.46
C GLY A 36 -10.95 4.77 27.64
N SER A 37 -10.53 5.48 26.59
CA SER A 37 -9.49 6.52 26.67
C SER A 37 -10.13 7.90 26.84
N LYS A 38 -9.49 8.77 27.63
CA LYS A 38 -9.87 10.18 27.81
C LYS A 38 -8.92 11.07 27.02
N LEU A 39 -9.43 11.71 25.98
CA LEU A 39 -8.67 12.64 25.13
C LEU A 39 -8.98 14.08 25.53
N PRO A 40 -7.99 14.92 25.83
CA PRO A 40 -8.22 16.33 26.07
C PRO A 40 -8.89 17.01 24.88
N LEU A 41 -9.97 17.76 25.13
CA LEU A 41 -10.69 18.48 24.08
C LEU A 41 -9.80 19.52 23.40
N ASP A 42 -8.93 20.18 24.17
CA ASP A 42 -8.04 21.23 23.67
C ASP A 42 -6.97 20.65 22.73
N GLU A 43 -6.46 19.45 23.00
CA GLU A 43 -5.54 18.73 22.09
C GLU A 43 -6.23 18.39 20.76
N LEU A 44 -7.48 17.91 20.82
CA LEU A 44 -8.26 17.63 19.61
C LEU A 44 -8.57 18.90 18.80
N ARG A 45 -8.83 20.03 19.48
CA ARG A 45 -9.00 21.33 18.85
C ARG A 45 -7.71 21.80 18.20
N GLU A 46 -6.59 21.73 18.89
CA GLU A 46 -5.28 22.11 18.34
C GLU A 46 -4.96 21.29 17.08
N ILE A 47 -5.19 19.98 17.10
CA ILE A 47 -5.00 19.12 15.92
C ILE A 47 -5.91 19.56 14.77
N ALA A 48 -7.20 19.83 15.06
CA ALA A 48 -8.16 20.26 14.05
C ALA A 48 -7.86 21.65 13.47
N GLU A 49 -7.41 22.59 14.30
CA GLU A 49 -7.06 23.97 13.92
C GLU A 49 -5.75 24.05 13.17
N ARG A 50 -4.73 23.31 13.62
CA ARG A 50 -3.45 23.18 12.91
C ARG A 50 -3.66 22.61 11.51
N GLY A 51 -4.65 21.72 11.38
CA GLY A 51 -4.99 21.06 10.13
C GLY A 51 -3.82 20.25 9.56
N GLY A 52 -3.86 20.07 8.24
CA GLY A 52 -2.90 19.27 7.51
C GLY A 52 -3.37 17.84 7.28
N ASP A 53 -2.42 17.00 6.92
CA ASP A 53 -2.64 15.67 6.34
C ASP A 53 -1.89 14.59 7.12
N TYR A 54 -1.73 14.76 8.43
CA TYR A 54 -1.16 13.77 9.33
C TYR A 54 -2.25 12.83 9.85
N VAL A 55 -1.92 11.54 9.92
CA VAL A 55 -2.69 10.57 10.68
C VAL A 55 -2.17 10.50 12.12
N TYR A 56 -3.10 10.42 13.08
CA TYR A 56 -2.80 10.29 14.50
C TYR A 56 -3.26 8.92 14.99
N PHE A 57 -2.46 8.31 15.85
CA PHE A 57 -2.74 7.04 16.50
C PHE A 57 -2.94 7.28 18.00
N LEU A 58 -3.95 6.63 18.58
CA LEU A 58 -4.24 6.73 20.00
C LEU A 58 -3.49 5.63 20.76
N ARG A 59 -2.55 6.03 21.63
CA ARG A 59 -1.78 5.13 22.50
C ARG A 59 -1.77 5.67 23.91
N GLY A 60 -2.19 4.85 24.88
CA GLY A 60 -2.13 5.22 26.31
C GLY A 60 -2.88 6.52 26.67
N GLY A 61 -3.93 6.87 25.92
CA GLY A 61 -4.67 8.12 26.11
C GLY A 61 -4.05 9.36 25.44
N MET A 62 -2.96 9.21 24.68
CA MET A 62 -2.30 10.30 23.95
C MET A 62 -2.43 10.09 22.44
N LEU A 63 -2.52 11.19 21.68
CA LEU A 63 -2.52 11.15 20.22
C LEU A 63 -1.11 11.39 19.67
N GLU A 64 -0.54 10.33 19.09
CA GLU A 64 0.78 10.37 18.47
C GLU A 64 0.64 10.51 16.95
N ARG A 65 1.40 11.42 16.33
CA ARG A 65 1.48 11.51 14.87
C ARG A 65 2.20 10.29 14.33
N VAL A 66 1.62 9.65 13.31
CA VAL A 66 2.28 8.58 12.54
C VAL A 66 3.22 9.22 11.52
N ALA A 67 4.27 9.85 12.02
CA ALA A 67 5.34 10.44 11.23
C ALA A 67 6.64 10.48 12.02
N PHE A 68 7.72 9.96 11.44
CA PHE A 68 9.01 9.83 12.11
C PHE A 68 10.18 9.96 11.14
N TYR A 69 11.33 10.38 11.66
CA TYR A 69 12.58 10.48 10.91
C TYR A 69 13.57 9.45 11.42
N VAL A 70 14.00 8.55 10.54
CA VAL A 70 14.93 7.47 10.86
C VAL A 70 15.96 7.37 9.75
N SER A 71 17.25 7.31 10.11
CA SER A 71 18.36 7.05 9.19
C SER A 71 18.36 7.91 7.92
N GLY A 72 18.08 9.22 8.03
CA GLY A 72 18.12 10.13 6.87
C GLY A 72 16.80 10.25 6.10
N ARG A 73 15.76 9.51 6.48
CA ARG A 73 14.49 9.44 5.75
C ARG A 73 13.32 9.79 6.66
N PHE A 74 12.40 10.57 6.12
CA PHE A 74 11.17 10.96 6.81
C PHE A 74 10.01 10.07 6.33
N TYR A 75 9.34 9.38 7.25
CA TYR A 75 8.19 8.53 6.96
C TYR A 75 6.94 9.19 7.52
N LYS A 76 5.85 9.15 6.77
CA LYS A 76 4.57 9.73 7.18
C LYS A 76 3.41 8.94 6.60
N LEU A 77 2.44 8.61 7.46
CA LEU A 77 1.12 8.17 7.02
C LEU A 77 0.27 9.41 6.74
N ARG A 78 -0.02 9.63 5.46
CA ARG A 78 -0.65 10.84 4.95
C ARG A 78 -2.15 10.63 4.78
N TRP A 79 -2.93 11.46 5.45
CA TRP A 79 -4.39 11.51 5.31
C TRP A 79 -4.79 12.12 3.96
N LEU A 80 -5.73 11.47 3.27
CA LEU A 80 -6.19 11.90 1.93
C LEU A 80 -7.66 12.35 1.91
N GLY A 81 -8.39 12.17 3.01
CA GLY A 81 -9.82 12.48 3.09
C GLY A 81 -10.56 11.47 3.96
N GLU A 82 -11.81 11.82 4.31
CA GLU A 82 -12.70 10.92 5.04
C GLU A 82 -13.11 9.72 4.17
N GLY A 83 -13.04 8.51 4.73
CA GLY A 83 -13.39 7.28 4.00
C GLY A 83 -12.38 6.88 2.91
N VAL A 84 -11.26 7.59 2.78
CA VAL A 84 -10.20 7.31 1.80
C VAL A 84 -9.00 6.69 2.52
N ALA A 85 -8.50 5.57 2.01
CA ALA A 85 -7.28 4.96 2.53
C ALA A 85 -6.10 5.93 2.45
N PRO A 86 -5.27 6.06 3.50
CA PRO A 86 -4.13 6.97 3.50
C PRO A 86 -3.07 6.54 2.48
N THR A 87 -2.11 7.42 2.20
CA THR A 87 -0.89 7.05 1.47
C THR A 87 0.32 7.10 2.39
N LEU A 88 1.29 6.24 2.13
CA LEU A 88 2.64 6.41 2.64
C LEU A 88 3.36 7.51 1.86
N GLU A 89 4.06 8.37 2.59
CA GLU A 89 5.02 9.33 2.07
C GLU A 89 6.39 9.03 2.68
N ILE A 90 7.44 8.97 1.83
CA ILE A 90 8.83 8.84 2.26
C ILE A 90 9.63 9.99 1.67
N SER A 91 10.21 10.82 2.53
CA SER A 91 10.99 12.01 2.18
C SER A 91 10.28 12.91 1.15
N GLY A 92 8.99 13.16 1.35
CA GLY A 92 8.16 14.01 0.47
C GLY A 92 7.67 13.34 -0.82
N ILE A 93 7.98 12.05 -1.04
CA ILE A 93 7.53 11.30 -2.20
C ILE A 93 6.34 10.43 -1.80
N HIS A 94 5.21 10.57 -2.50
CA HIS A 94 4.08 9.64 -2.33
C HIS A 94 4.41 8.27 -2.93
N MET A 95 4.14 7.22 -2.17
CA MET A 95 4.41 5.85 -2.61
C MET A 95 3.25 5.24 -3.41
N HIS A 96 2.03 5.75 -3.28
CA HIS A 96 0.85 5.27 -4.03
C HIS A 96 0.44 6.24 -5.15
N ASN A 97 -0.27 5.71 -6.15
CA ASN A 97 -0.92 6.54 -7.15
C ASN A 97 -2.18 7.19 -6.55
N ILE A 98 -2.21 8.52 -6.56
CA ILE A 98 -3.31 9.34 -6.02
C ILE A 98 -3.86 10.35 -7.05
N VAL A 99 -3.43 10.24 -8.31
CA VAL A 99 -3.86 11.17 -9.37
C VAL A 99 -5.06 10.58 -10.09
N GLY A 100 -6.24 11.19 -9.89
CA GLY A 100 -7.50 10.72 -10.49
C GLY A 100 -7.99 9.37 -9.94
N THR A 101 -7.43 8.94 -8.80
CA THR A 101 -7.76 7.71 -8.08
C THR A 101 -7.33 7.85 -6.61
N ASP A 102 -7.68 6.90 -5.77
CA ASP A 102 -7.15 6.71 -4.42
C ASP A 102 -6.28 5.43 -4.32
N PRO A 103 -5.45 5.29 -3.27
CA PRO A 103 -4.56 4.14 -3.08
C PRO A 103 -5.28 2.78 -3.06
N TRP A 104 -6.48 2.74 -2.48
CA TRP A 104 -7.24 1.51 -2.30
C TRP A 104 -7.85 1.05 -3.63
N SER A 105 -8.50 1.96 -4.35
CA SER A 105 -9.06 1.68 -5.68
C SER A 105 -7.97 1.34 -6.71
N ASP A 106 -6.81 2.00 -6.63
CA ASP A 106 -5.66 1.70 -7.49
C ASP A 106 -5.13 0.28 -7.24
N ALA A 107 -4.92 -0.10 -5.97
CA ALA A 107 -4.54 -1.47 -5.60
C ALA A 107 -5.55 -2.51 -6.11
N LEU A 108 -6.86 -2.23 -5.96
CA LEU A 108 -7.91 -3.11 -6.51
C LEU A 108 -7.78 -3.29 -8.03
N ARG A 109 -7.47 -2.22 -8.76
CA ARG A 109 -7.25 -2.24 -10.21
C ARG A 109 -6.05 -3.10 -10.59
N LYS A 110 -4.93 -2.98 -9.88
CA LYS A 110 -3.72 -3.81 -10.08
C LYS A 110 -4.05 -5.30 -9.94
N VAL A 111 -4.76 -5.66 -8.87
CA VAL A 111 -5.18 -7.04 -8.62
C VAL A 111 -6.15 -7.57 -9.71
N ARG A 112 -7.04 -6.72 -10.25
CA ARG A 112 -7.89 -7.09 -11.40
C ARG A 112 -7.07 -7.36 -12.65
N LEU A 113 -6.08 -6.52 -12.94
CA LEU A 113 -5.20 -6.66 -14.10
C LEU A 113 -4.28 -7.89 -14.00
N ALA A 114 -3.84 -8.24 -12.79
CA ALA A 114 -3.16 -9.51 -12.50
C ALA A 114 -4.09 -10.74 -12.55
N ARG A 115 -5.40 -10.54 -12.80
CA ARG A 115 -6.41 -11.60 -12.93
C ARG A 115 -6.49 -12.53 -11.72
N VAL A 116 -6.23 -12.01 -10.52
CA VAL A 116 -6.28 -12.79 -9.27
C VAL A 116 -7.68 -13.34 -9.02
N ARG A 117 -7.77 -14.62 -8.66
CA ARG A 117 -8.98 -15.37 -8.37
C ARG A 117 -8.84 -16.16 -7.06
N ARG A 118 -9.98 -16.62 -6.53
CA ARG A 118 -10.03 -17.50 -5.36
C ARG A 118 -9.19 -18.76 -5.58
N GLY A 119 -8.43 -19.15 -4.56
CA GLY A 119 -7.59 -20.35 -4.56
C GLY A 119 -6.23 -20.18 -5.22
N MET A 120 -5.93 -19.03 -5.83
CA MET A 120 -4.61 -18.75 -6.40
C MET A 120 -3.56 -18.50 -5.30
N VAL A 121 -2.32 -18.90 -5.56
CA VAL A 121 -1.15 -18.45 -4.82
C VAL A 121 -0.56 -17.25 -5.55
N VAL A 122 -0.50 -16.09 -4.90
CA VAL A 122 -0.14 -14.81 -5.52
C VAL A 122 1.14 -14.26 -4.89
N LEU A 123 2.07 -13.81 -5.74
CA LEU A 123 3.24 -13.05 -5.31
C LEU A 123 2.95 -11.56 -5.43
N ASP A 124 3.12 -10.82 -4.33
CA ASP A 124 3.04 -9.35 -4.28
C ASP A 124 4.43 -8.80 -3.96
N ILE A 125 4.90 -7.82 -4.73
CA ILE A 125 6.27 -7.29 -4.60
C ILE A 125 6.18 -5.82 -4.27
N CYS A 126 6.91 -5.41 -3.23
CA CYS A 126 6.86 -4.09 -2.59
C CYS A 126 5.53 -3.89 -1.84
N THR A 127 5.36 -4.62 -0.73
CA THR A 127 4.15 -4.60 0.10
C THR A 127 3.61 -3.19 0.35
N GLY A 128 4.47 -2.23 0.71
CA GLY A 128 4.02 -0.89 1.09
C GLY A 128 3.06 -0.94 2.28
N LEU A 129 1.88 -0.31 2.13
CA LEU A 129 0.80 -0.41 3.12
C LEU A 129 -0.06 -1.69 2.95
N GLY A 130 0.30 -2.59 2.02
CA GLY A 130 -0.32 -3.90 1.86
C GLY A 130 -1.61 -3.93 1.05
N TYR A 131 -2.03 -2.83 0.43
CA TYR A 131 -3.35 -2.75 -0.20
C TYR A 131 -3.53 -3.77 -1.32
N THR A 132 -2.50 -4.00 -2.14
CA THR A 132 -2.51 -5.02 -3.20
C THR A 132 -2.60 -6.44 -2.63
N ALA A 133 -1.78 -6.77 -1.63
CA ALA A 133 -1.84 -8.04 -0.93
C ALA A 133 -3.22 -8.28 -0.31
N ILE A 134 -3.77 -7.30 0.41
CA ILE A 134 -5.07 -7.38 1.07
C ILE A 134 -6.19 -7.57 0.03
N HIS A 135 -6.17 -6.84 -1.08
CA HIS A 135 -7.15 -7.02 -2.15
C HIS A 135 -7.06 -8.38 -2.84
N SER A 136 -5.86 -8.95 -2.92
CA SER A 136 -5.66 -10.32 -3.44
C SER A 136 -6.22 -11.34 -2.45
N ALA A 137 -5.88 -11.23 -1.17
CA ALA A 137 -6.36 -12.12 -0.12
C ALA A 137 -7.89 -12.03 0.09
N ARG A 138 -8.49 -10.84 -0.02
CA ARG A 138 -9.97 -10.65 0.02
C ARG A 138 -10.70 -11.35 -1.13
N ARG A 139 -10.02 -11.68 -2.23
CA ARG A 139 -10.58 -12.54 -3.31
C ARG A 139 -10.45 -14.03 -3.01
N GLY A 140 -9.90 -14.40 -1.85
CA GLY A 140 -9.64 -15.77 -1.45
C GLY A 140 -8.34 -16.34 -2.03
N ALA A 141 -7.37 -15.50 -2.40
CA ALA A 141 -6.02 -15.95 -2.75
C ALA A 141 -5.16 -16.14 -1.49
N TYR A 142 -4.12 -16.97 -1.61
CA TYR A 142 -3.02 -17.05 -0.65
C TYR A 142 -1.91 -16.15 -1.16
N VAL A 143 -1.49 -15.17 -0.37
CA VAL A 143 -0.58 -14.12 -0.84
C VAL A 143 0.75 -14.25 -0.11
N VAL A 144 1.85 -14.26 -0.86
CA VAL A 144 3.19 -13.98 -0.33
C VAL A 144 3.56 -12.58 -0.77
N THR A 145 3.87 -11.71 0.18
CA THR A 145 4.25 -10.32 -0.11
C THR A 145 5.64 -10.00 0.42
N ILE A 146 6.43 -9.20 -0.30
CA ILE A 146 7.83 -8.90 0.04
C ILE A 146 7.99 -7.39 0.23
N GLU A 147 8.48 -6.99 1.39
CA GLU A 147 8.89 -5.61 1.70
C GLU A 147 10.34 -5.58 2.10
N LYS A 148 11.10 -4.60 1.58
CA LYS A 148 12.52 -4.43 1.91
C LYS A 148 12.71 -3.60 3.16
N ASP A 149 11.85 -2.61 3.38
CA ASP A 149 12.01 -1.62 4.42
C ASP A 149 11.14 -1.93 5.65
N PRO A 150 11.72 -2.33 6.80
CA PRO A 150 10.95 -2.65 7.99
C PRO A 150 10.17 -1.44 8.52
N LEU A 151 10.63 -0.22 8.27
CA LEU A 151 9.93 1.00 8.70
C LEU A 151 8.64 1.22 7.91
N VAL A 152 8.57 0.71 6.68
CA VAL A 152 7.33 0.75 5.89
C VAL A 152 6.28 -0.18 6.50
N LEU A 153 6.69 -1.36 6.96
CA LEU A 153 5.80 -2.28 7.68
C LEU A 153 5.38 -1.71 9.03
N GLU A 154 6.28 -1.02 9.75
CA GLU A 154 5.93 -0.31 10.99
C GLU A 154 4.86 0.75 10.74
N VAL A 155 4.96 1.57 9.68
CA VAL A 155 3.89 2.51 9.31
C VAL A 155 2.58 1.78 9.01
N ALA A 156 2.64 0.61 8.37
CA ALA A 156 1.46 -0.20 8.08
C ALA A 156 0.78 -0.72 9.36
N GLU A 157 1.51 -1.02 10.44
CA GLU A 157 0.92 -1.42 11.73
C GLU A 157 0.01 -0.34 12.33
N TYR A 158 0.37 0.93 12.16
CA TYR A 158 -0.47 2.05 12.59
C TYR A 158 -1.70 2.29 11.70
N ASN A 159 -1.71 1.76 10.47
CA ASN A 159 -2.76 2.03 9.50
C ASN A 159 -3.91 1.01 9.62
N PRO A 160 -5.14 1.43 9.98
CA PRO A 160 -6.30 0.54 10.05
C PRO A 160 -6.62 -0.19 8.74
N TRP A 161 -6.35 0.43 7.60
CA TRP A 161 -6.56 -0.18 6.27
C TRP A 161 -5.57 -1.30 5.96
N SER A 162 -4.45 -1.37 6.69
CA SER A 162 -3.40 -2.38 6.54
C SER A 162 -3.61 -3.61 7.43
N ARG A 163 -4.56 -3.59 8.37
CA ARG A 163 -4.83 -4.72 9.30
C ARG A 163 -5.04 -6.07 8.60
N GLY A 164 -5.52 -6.05 7.35
CA GLY A 164 -5.66 -7.24 6.52
C GLY A 164 -4.36 -8.00 6.25
N LEU A 165 -3.19 -7.38 6.40
CA LEU A 165 -1.89 -8.05 6.31
C LEU A 165 -1.72 -9.12 7.39
N ALA A 166 -2.25 -8.90 8.59
CA ALA A 166 -2.17 -9.85 9.71
C ALA A 166 -3.43 -10.74 9.85
N MET A 167 -4.56 -10.31 9.29
CA MET A 167 -5.87 -10.96 9.49
C MET A 167 -6.31 -11.87 8.34
N LEU A 168 -5.68 -11.78 7.17
CA LEU A 168 -6.05 -12.54 5.98
C LEU A 168 -4.96 -13.55 5.61
N ASN A 169 -5.17 -14.31 4.53
CA ASN A 169 -4.20 -15.27 3.99
C ASN A 169 -3.02 -14.55 3.32
N VAL A 170 -2.24 -13.82 4.10
CA VAL A 170 -1.05 -13.07 3.67
C VAL A 170 0.16 -13.51 4.51
N THR A 171 1.23 -13.89 3.83
CA THR A 171 2.55 -14.12 4.42
C THR A 171 3.47 -13.01 3.96
N ALA A 172 3.85 -12.13 4.89
CA ALA A 172 4.81 -11.06 4.62
C ALA A 172 6.26 -11.56 4.87
N ILE A 173 7.15 -11.26 3.93
CA ILE A 173 8.58 -11.52 4.02
C ILE A 173 9.29 -10.17 4.05
N LEU A 174 10.09 -9.94 5.10
CA LEU A 174 10.99 -8.80 5.17
C LEU A 174 12.31 -9.17 4.47
N GLY A 175 12.62 -8.51 3.35
CA GLY A 175 13.85 -8.76 2.60
C GLY A 175 13.87 -8.06 1.24
N ASP A 176 15.04 -8.05 0.60
CA ASP A 176 15.17 -7.55 -0.77
C ASP A 176 14.49 -8.52 -1.74
N ALA A 177 13.52 -8.03 -2.52
CA ALA A 177 12.79 -8.87 -3.46
C ALA A 177 13.70 -9.53 -4.51
N THR A 178 14.83 -8.91 -4.89
CA THR A 178 15.77 -9.52 -5.85
C THR A 178 16.45 -10.76 -5.29
N ASP A 179 16.67 -10.83 -3.98
CA ASP A 179 17.28 -11.97 -3.30
C ASP A 179 16.22 -13.01 -2.92
N VAL A 180 15.14 -12.56 -2.29
CA VAL A 180 14.03 -13.42 -1.84
C VAL A 180 13.43 -14.20 -3.01
N VAL A 181 13.13 -13.53 -4.14
CA VAL A 181 12.55 -14.22 -5.31
C VAL A 181 13.53 -15.23 -5.91
N ARG A 182 14.84 -14.96 -5.88
CA ARG A 182 15.87 -15.87 -6.41
C ARG A 182 15.89 -17.20 -5.66
N GLU A 183 15.60 -17.18 -4.37
CA GLU A 183 15.60 -18.37 -3.51
C GLU A 183 14.26 -19.12 -3.50
N MET A 184 13.19 -18.50 -4.00
CA MET A 184 11.86 -19.14 -4.07
C MET A 184 11.82 -20.32 -5.06
N PRO A 185 11.00 -21.35 -4.81
CA PRO A 185 10.80 -22.46 -5.74
C PRO A 185 10.26 -22.03 -7.11
N SER A 186 10.64 -22.76 -8.16
CA SER A 186 10.09 -22.55 -9.50
C SER A 186 8.61 -22.92 -9.58
N SER A 187 7.84 -22.22 -10.42
CA SER A 187 6.44 -22.54 -10.72
C SER A 187 5.52 -22.65 -9.49
N MET A 188 5.74 -21.79 -8.50
CA MET A 188 4.96 -21.72 -7.27
C MET A 188 3.70 -20.85 -7.42
N PHE A 189 3.80 -19.72 -8.13
CA PHE A 189 2.76 -18.69 -8.11
C PHE A 189 1.86 -18.74 -9.35
N ASP A 190 0.55 -18.58 -9.13
CA ASP A 190 -0.48 -18.51 -10.18
C ASP A 190 -0.62 -17.10 -10.78
N ALA A 191 -0.21 -16.08 -10.04
CA ALA A 191 -0.15 -14.69 -10.51
C ALA A 191 0.88 -13.89 -9.70
N ALA A 192 1.33 -12.77 -10.26
CA ALA A 192 2.14 -11.79 -9.55
C ALA A 192 1.64 -10.36 -9.78
N VAL A 193 1.73 -9.55 -8.73
CA VAL A 193 1.64 -8.10 -8.80
C VAL A 193 3.00 -7.50 -8.43
N HIS A 194 3.61 -6.83 -9.40
CA HIS A 194 4.88 -6.14 -9.25
C HIS A 194 4.65 -4.62 -9.26
N ASP A 195 4.68 -4.01 -8.08
CA ASP A 195 4.37 -2.59 -7.86
C ASP A 195 5.55 -1.82 -7.25
N PRO A 196 6.71 -1.78 -7.93
CA PRO A 196 7.92 -1.23 -7.34
C PRO A 196 7.86 0.31 -7.22
N PRO A 197 8.73 0.89 -6.39
CA PRO A 197 9.06 2.30 -6.48
C PRO A 197 9.46 2.71 -7.90
N ARG A 198 9.51 4.03 -8.13
CA ARG A 198 9.96 4.58 -9.42
C ARG A 198 11.34 4.02 -9.79
N LEU A 199 11.57 3.80 -11.08
CA LEU A 199 12.82 3.27 -11.64
C LEU A 199 14.11 3.92 -11.07
N ALA A 200 14.08 5.24 -10.78
CA ALA A 200 15.22 5.95 -10.22
C ALA A 200 15.58 5.54 -8.77
N LEU A 201 14.64 4.93 -8.04
CA LEU A 201 14.80 4.49 -6.65
C LEU A 201 15.08 2.99 -6.52
N ALA A 202 14.63 2.18 -7.49
CA ALA A 202 14.69 0.71 -7.43
C ALA A 202 14.93 0.11 -8.82
N GLY A 203 16.05 0.49 -9.46
CA GLY A 203 16.36 0.10 -10.84
C GLY A 203 16.54 -1.41 -11.04
N GLU A 204 17.01 -2.10 -10.01
CA GLU A 204 17.19 -3.54 -9.93
C GLU A 204 15.88 -4.31 -10.19
N LEU A 205 14.75 -3.77 -9.71
CA LEU A 205 13.41 -4.34 -9.88
C LEU A 205 12.85 -4.18 -11.31
N TYR A 206 13.58 -3.47 -12.18
CA TYR A 206 13.25 -3.32 -13.61
C TYR A 206 14.25 -4.06 -14.51
N SER A 207 15.18 -4.82 -13.92
CA SER A 207 16.22 -5.53 -14.65
C SER A 207 15.68 -6.79 -15.35
N GLU A 208 16.35 -7.20 -16.43
CA GLU A 208 16.01 -8.44 -17.15
C GLU A 208 16.22 -9.67 -16.25
N ASN A 209 17.26 -9.68 -15.42
CA ASN A 209 17.54 -10.75 -14.46
C ASN A 209 16.40 -10.91 -13.45
N PHE A 210 15.93 -9.80 -12.87
CA PHE A 210 14.80 -9.87 -11.94
C PHE A 210 13.53 -10.37 -12.63
N TYR A 211 13.28 -9.95 -13.87
CA TYR A 211 12.16 -10.49 -14.64
C TYR A 211 12.32 -11.99 -14.95
N ALA A 212 13.54 -12.47 -15.22
CA ALA A 212 13.78 -13.90 -15.41
C ALA A 212 13.53 -14.69 -14.12
N ASP A 213 13.91 -14.15 -12.96
CA ASP A 213 13.58 -14.73 -11.65
C ASP A 213 12.06 -14.78 -11.43
N LEU A 214 11.33 -13.70 -11.77
CA LEU A 214 9.86 -13.70 -11.74
C LEU A 214 9.25 -14.74 -12.68
N ASN A 215 9.78 -14.87 -13.89
CA ASN A 215 9.31 -15.89 -14.84
C ASN A 215 9.50 -17.28 -14.24
N ARG A 216 10.66 -17.56 -13.65
CA ARG A 216 10.99 -18.85 -13.04
C ARG A 216 9.99 -19.25 -11.95
N VAL A 217 9.66 -18.34 -11.02
CA VAL A 217 8.77 -18.63 -9.89
C VAL A 217 7.28 -18.70 -10.26
N LEU A 218 6.88 -18.13 -11.41
CA LEU A 218 5.51 -18.18 -11.91
C LEU A 218 5.21 -19.51 -12.61
N LYS A 219 3.98 -20.01 -12.49
CA LYS A 219 3.48 -21.17 -13.25
C LYS A 219 3.26 -20.82 -14.73
N ARG A 220 3.27 -21.82 -15.61
CA ARG A 220 2.82 -21.62 -17.00
C ARG A 220 1.38 -21.10 -17.02
N GLY A 221 1.12 -20.09 -17.84
CA GLY A 221 -0.17 -19.39 -17.91
C GLY A 221 -0.40 -18.35 -16.80
N ALA A 222 0.51 -18.20 -15.84
CA ALA A 222 0.39 -17.21 -14.78
C ALA A 222 0.47 -15.79 -15.35
N THR A 223 -0.31 -14.88 -14.75
CA THR A 223 -0.35 -13.46 -15.14
C THR A 223 0.56 -12.63 -14.22
N LEU A 224 1.39 -11.77 -14.81
CA LEU A 224 2.14 -10.73 -14.13
C LEU A 224 1.53 -9.37 -14.49
N PHE A 225 1.11 -8.61 -13.48
CA PHE A 225 0.92 -7.16 -13.65
C PHE A 225 2.14 -6.43 -13.11
N HIS A 226 2.75 -5.58 -13.94
CA HIS A 226 3.86 -4.71 -13.55
C HIS A 226 3.45 -3.25 -13.65
N TYR A 227 3.37 -2.56 -12.52
CA TYR A 227 3.17 -1.12 -12.48
C TYR A 227 4.46 -0.40 -12.91
N THR A 228 4.34 0.52 -13.85
CA THR A 228 5.46 1.32 -14.36
C THR A 228 5.27 2.82 -14.08
N GLY A 229 4.08 3.19 -13.61
CA GLY A 229 3.63 4.57 -13.48
C GLY A 229 3.57 5.33 -14.80
N ALA A 230 3.21 6.62 -14.68
CA ALA A 230 3.39 7.61 -15.74
C ALA A 230 4.69 8.38 -15.46
N PRO A 231 5.86 7.92 -15.93
CA PRO A 231 6.99 8.83 -15.99
C PRO A 231 6.53 9.99 -16.87
N GLY A 232 6.48 11.20 -16.31
CA GLY A 232 6.33 12.41 -17.11
C GLY A 232 7.30 12.35 -18.28
N LYS A 233 6.96 12.95 -19.42
CA LYS A 233 7.76 12.97 -20.67
C LYS A 233 9.15 13.64 -20.52
N ARG A 234 9.79 13.62 -19.36
CA ARG A 234 11.16 14.07 -19.16
C ARG A 234 12.08 12.88 -19.37
N LEU A 235 12.98 13.05 -20.34
CA LEU A 235 14.11 12.17 -20.72
C LEU A 235 13.85 11.13 -21.81
N GLY A 236 13.23 11.49 -22.95
CA GLY A 236 13.49 10.90 -24.28
C GLY A 236 13.45 9.37 -24.47
N LYS A 237 13.06 8.60 -23.45
CA LYS A 237 13.12 7.15 -23.38
C LYS A 237 11.76 6.67 -22.89
N ASP A 238 11.11 5.89 -23.72
CA ASP A 238 9.88 5.20 -23.38
C ASP A 238 10.20 4.07 -22.38
N VAL A 239 10.00 4.36 -21.09
CA VAL A 239 10.23 3.41 -20.00
C VAL A 239 9.42 2.14 -20.21
N GLN A 240 8.15 2.25 -20.61
CA GLN A 240 7.28 1.09 -20.83
C GLN A 240 7.79 0.24 -21.98
N ARG A 241 8.28 0.85 -23.08
CA ARG A 241 8.94 0.11 -24.17
C ARG A 241 10.20 -0.63 -23.70
N GLY A 242 10.96 -0.05 -22.77
CA GLY A 242 12.09 -0.72 -22.12
C GLY A 242 11.66 -1.94 -21.30
N VAL A 243 10.61 -1.78 -20.50
CA VAL A 243 10.02 -2.85 -19.67
C VAL A 243 9.51 -4.00 -20.53
N VAL A 244 8.72 -3.70 -21.59
CA VAL A 244 8.20 -4.70 -22.53
C VAL A 244 9.32 -5.57 -23.11
N ARG A 245 10.37 -4.94 -23.66
CA ARG A 245 11.49 -5.68 -24.26
C ARG A 245 12.21 -6.61 -23.27
N ARG A 246 12.38 -6.16 -22.02
CA ARG A 246 13.04 -6.98 -20.98
C ARG A 246 12.13 -8.11 -20.49
N LEU A 247 10.83 -7.87 -20.37
CA LEU A 247 9.85 -8.92 -20.05
C LEU A 247 9.83 -10.01 -21.15
N GLU A 248 9.84 -9.61 -22.43
CA GLU A 248 9.89 -10.53 -23.57
C GLU A 248 11.17 -11.38 -23.56
N ARG A 249 12.33 -10.76 -23.33
CA ARG A 249 13.61 -11.48 -23.20
C ARG A 249 13.66 -12.43 -22.01
N ALA A 250 12.98 -12.07 -20.91
CA ALA A 250 12.82 -12.92 -19.74
C ALA A 250 11.80 -14.06 -19.95
N GLY A 251 11.23 -14.22 -21.15
CA GLY A 251 10.33 -15.32 -21.48
C GLY A 251 8.86 -15.06 -21.14
N PHE A 252 8.45 -13.81 -20.94
CA PHE A 252 7.05 -13.45 -20.87
C PHE A 252 6.50 -13.05 -22.23
N ARG A 253 5.22 -13.35 -22.46
CA ARG A 253 4.43 -12.73 -23.54
C ARG A 253 3.67 -11.54 -22.99
N VAL A 254 3.90 -10.36 -23.56
CA VAL A 254 3.15 -9.16 -23.18
C VAL A 254 1.75 -9.21 -23.79
N VAL A 255 0.73 -9.11 -22.93
CA VAL A 255 -0.68 -9.24 -23.32
C VAL A 255 -1.35 -7.88 -23.46
N GLN A 256 -0.95 -6.92 -22.63
CA GLN A 256 -1.53 -5.58 -22.64
C GLN A 256 -0.53 -4.55 -22.14
N VAL A 257 -0.45 -3.41 -22.82
CA VAL A 257 0.28 -2.22 -22.34
C VAL A 257 -0.74 -1.13 -22.02
N LEU A 258 -0.87 -0.78 -20.75
CA LEU A 258 -1.69 0.35 -20.31
C LEU A 258 -0.80 1.59 -20.28
N LYS A 259 -0.92 2.43 -21.31
CA LYS A 259 -0.08 3.63 -21.50
C LYS A 259 -0.11 4.52 -20.25
N GLY A 260 1.07 4.79 -19.70
CA GLY A 260 1.25 5.62 -18.50
C GLY A 260 0.80 4.96 -17.19
N TYR A 261 0.62 3.63 -17.16
CA TYR A 261 0.17 2.94 -15.97
C TYR A 261 0.98 1.67 -15.68
N GLY A 262 0.89 0.67 -16.56
CA GLY A 262 1.55 -0.61 -16.33
C GLY A 262 1.44 -1.57 -17.51
N VAL A 263 2.05 -2.73 -17.36
CA VAL A 263 2.11 -3.80 -18.36
C VAL A 263 1.51 -5.07 -17.76
N VAL A 264 0.68 -5.78 -18.53
CA VAL A 264 0.22 -7.13 -18.22
C VAL A 264 0.96 -8.10 -19.11
N ALA A 265 1.62 -9.06 -18.51
CA ALA A 265 2.35 -10.13 -19.19
C ALA A 265 1.89 -11.49 -18.69
N MET A 266 2.14 -12.53 -19.48
CA MET A 266 1.85 -13.91 -19.12
C MET A 266 3.10 -14.76 -19.33
N LYS A 267 3.32 -15.74 -18.44
CA LYS A 267 4.29 -16.80 -18.70
C LYS A 267 3.67 -17.81 -19.66
N ASP A 268 4.37 -18.11 -20.74
CA ASP A 268 3.95 -19.14 -21.71
C ASP A 268 4.36 -20.56 -21.27
#